data_AF-A0A6M7VZ58-F1
#
_entry.id   AF-A0A6M7VZ58-F1
#
_cell.length_a   1.000
_cell.length_b   1.000
_cell.length_c   1.000
_cell.angle_alpha   90.00
_cell.angle_beta   90.00
_cell.angle_gamma   90.00
#
_symmetry.space_group_name_H-M   'P 1'
#
loop_
_entity.id
_entity.type
_entity.pdbx_description
1 polymer ?
#
loop_
_entity_poly.entity_id
_entity_poly.type
_entity_poly.pdbx_seq_one_letter_code
_entity_poly.pdbx_strand_id
1 'polypeptide(L)' 'MSDQNALIRAAIGRLLSEKTGVAVISMKESVAELLAMTGAALTVETLQDLLLEMAEVRGMTVMLDV' A
#
# COMPACT_ATOMS: atom_id res chain seq x y z
N MET A 1 -2.35 17.48 -10.28
CA MET A 1 -2.36 16.29 -9.41
C MET A 1 -2.84 15.13 -10.26
N SER A 2 -2.02 14.12 -10.51
CA SER A 2 -2.35 13.04 -11.44
C SER A 2 -3.39 12.10 -10.81
N ASP A 3 -4.52 11.86 -11.47
CA ASP A 3 -5.61 10.98 -11.00
C ASP A 3 -5.13 9.58 -10.55
N GLN A 4 -4.01 9.12 -11.13
CA GLN A 4 -3.39 7.85 -10.80
C GLN A 4 -2.91 7.78 -9.34
N ASN A 5 -2.41 8.89 -8.78
CA ASN A 5 -1.98 8.93 -7.37
C ASN A 5 -3.19 8.86 -6.41
N ALA A 6 -4.31 9.46 -6.80
CA ALA A 6 -5.55 9.38 -6.04
C ALA A 6 -6.13 7.96 -6.06
N LEU A 7 -6.11 7.29 -7.22
CA LEU A 7 -6.51 5.88 -7.35
C LEU A 7 -5.66 4.95 -6.49
N ILE A 8 -4.34 5.17 -6.44
CA ILE A 8 -3.43 4.36 -5.63
C ILE A 8 -3.67 4.59 -4.14
N ARG A 9 -3.80 5.84 -3.70
CA ARG A 9 -4.14 6.15 -2.30
C ARG A 9 -5.48 5.53 -1.90
N ALA A 10 -6.46 5.50 -2.81
CA ALA A 10 -7.73 4.82 -2.57
C ALA A 10 -7.55 3.29 -2.48
N ALA A 11 -6.76 2.68 -3.36
CA ALA A 11 -6.46 1.25 -3.33
C ALA A 11 -5.68 0.83 -2.07
N ILE A 12 -4.65 1.58 -1.69
CA ILE A 12 -3.90 1.40 -0.43
C ILE A 12 -4.84 1.56 0.76
N GLY A 13 -5.65 2.61 0.78
CA GLY A 13 -6.63 2.83 1.83
C GLY A 13 -7.61 1.66 1.96
N ARG A 14 -8.03 1.07 0.84
CA ARG A 14 -8.87 -0.12 0.81
C ARG A 14 -8.14 -1.36 1.35
N LEU A 15 -6.92 -1.62 0.89
CA LEU A 15 -6.10 -2.75 1.35
C LEU A 15 -5.82 -2.68 2.85
N LEU A 16 -5.45 -1.50 3.36
CA LEU A 16 -5.25 -1.27 4.79
C LEU A 16 -6.57 -1.43 5.59
N SER A 17 -7.69 -0.99 5.03
CA SER A 17 -9.02 -1.21 5.61
C SER A 17 -9.39 -2.70 5.66
N GLU A 18 -9.11 -3.47 4.61
CA GLU A 18 -9.35 -4.92 4.58
C GLU A 18 -8.43 -5.66 5.56
N LYS A 19 -7.21 -5.16 5.76
CA LYS A 19 -6.24 -5.67 6.73
C LYS A 19 -6.37 -4.98 8.11
N THR A 20 -7.45 -4.24 8.40
CA THR A 20 -7.66 -3.51 9.70
C THR A 20 -7.83 -4.44 10.92
N GLY A 21 -7.74 -5.76 10.75
CA GLY A 21 -7.58 -6.73 11.84
C GLY A 21 -6.15 -7.24 12.06
N VAL A 22 -5.20 -6.83 11.21
CA VAL A 22 -3.82 -7.33 11.19
C VAL A 22 -2.90 -6.22 11.65
N ALA A 23 -2.26 -6.40 12.81
CA ALA A 23 -1.34 -5.40 13.37
C ALA A 23 -0.07 -5.20 12.51
N VAL A 24 0.28 -6.20 11.70
CA VAL A 24 1.48 -6.22 10.86
C VAL A 24 1.13 -6.69 9.46
N ILE A 25 1.43 -5.89 8.44
CA ILE A 25 1.25 -6.26 7.03
C ILE A 25 2.62 -6.43 6.36
N SER A 26 2.76 -7.41 5.47
CA SER A 26 4.01 -7.61 4.73
C SER A 26 4.10 -6.63 3.55
N MET A 27 5.23 -5.92 3.45
CA MET A 27 5.49 -4.94 2.37
C MET A 27 5.35 -5.59 0.99
N LYS A 28 5.98 -6.75 0.82
CA LYS A 28 6.05 -7.48 -0.45
C LYS A 28 4.68 -7.96 -0.91
N GLU A 29 3.90 -8.51 0.02
CA GLU A 29 2.54 -8.98 -0.24
C GLU A 29 1.62 -7.81 -0.58
N SER A 30 1.67 -6.73 0.22
CA SER A 30 0.85 -5.54 0.00
C SER A 30 1.14 -4.88 -1.34
N VAL A 31 2.42 -4.76 -1.72
CA VAL A 31 2.83 -4.21 -3.02
C VAL A 31 2.38 -5.12 -4.17
N ALA A 32 2.49 -6.44 -4.03
CA ALA A 32 2.02 -7.38 -5.03
C ALA A 32 0.49 -7.30 -5.24
N GLU A 33 -0.28 -7.21 -4.16
CA GLU A 33 -1.73 -7.01 -4.23
C GLU A 33 -2.07 -5.66 -4.87
N LEU A 34 -1.38 -4.59 -4.49
CA LEU A 34 -1.59 -3.26 -5.08
C LEU A 34 -1.24 -3.20 -6.56
N LEU A 35 -0.15 -3.86 -6.99
CA LEU A 35 0.21 -4.00 -8.40
C LEU A 35 -0.88 -4.77 -9.16
N ALA A 36 -1.39 -5.86 -8.58
CA ALA A 36 -2.46 -6.64 -9.18
C ALA A 36 -3.78 -5.86 -9.29
N MET A 37 -4.12 -5.04 -8.29
CA MET A 37 -5.36 -4.26 -8.25
C MET A 37 -5.30 -3.00 -9.13
N THR A 38 -4.19 -2.27 -9.10
CA THR A 38 -4.06 -1.00 -9.84
C THR A 38 -3.58 -1.21 -11.27
N GLY A 39 -2.96 -2.37 -11.56
CA GLY A 39 -2.34 -2.66 -12.85
C GLY A 39 -1.29 -1.62 -13.26
N ALA A 40 -0.84 -0.81 -12.31
CA ALA A 40 -0.17 0.44 -12.60
C ALA A 40 1.29 0.19 -12.94
N ALA A 41 1.76 0.87 -13.99
CA ALA A 41 3.18 0.98 -14.37
C ALA A 41 3.99 1.85 -13.38
N LEU A 42 3.60 1.87 -12.10
CA LEU A 42 4.34 2.60 -11.08
C LEU A 42 5.51 1.77 -10.58
N THR A 43 6.60 2.46 -10.28
CA THR A 43 7.77 1.81 -9.67
C THR A 43 7.40 1.30 -8.28
N VAL A 44 7.87 0.09 -7.98
CA VAL A 44 7.70 -0.56 -6.68
C VAL A 44 8.09 0.36 -5.53
N GLU A 45 9.15 1.17 -5.68
CA GLU A 45 9.57 2.17 -4.68
C GLU A 45 8.45 3.17 -4.34
N THR A 46 7.76 3.72 -5.34
CA THR A 46 6.71 4.71 -5.09
C THR A 46 5.50 4.09 -4.38
N LEU A 47 5.17 2.84 -4.72
CA LEU A 47 4.13 2.07 -4.03
C LEU A 47 4.51 1.77 -2.58
N GLN A 48 5.77 1.40 -2.34
CA GLN A 48 6.32 1.18 -1.01
C GLN A 48 6.24 2.44 -0.15
N ASP A 49 6.70 3.58 -0.67
CA ASP A 49 6.70 4.86 0.03
C ASP A 49 5.28 5.27 0.45
N LEU A 50 4.33 5.24 -0.49
CA LEU A 50 2.92 5.56 -0.23
C LEU A 50 2.25 4.59 0.74
N LEU A 51 2.58 3.29 0.66
CA LEU A 51 2.07 2.29 1.59
C LEU A 51 2.57 2.58 3.00
N LEU A 52 3.86 2.88 3.14
CA LEU A 52 4.49 3.20 4.42
C LEU A 52 3.86 4.44 5.04
N GLU A 53 3.75 5.53 4.28
CA GLU A 53 3.09 6.78 4.72
C GLU A 53 1.66 6.50 5.22
N MET A 54 0.88 5.75 4.44
CA MET A 54 -0.54 5.49 4.74
C MET A 54 -0.74 4.50 5.88
N ALA A 55 0.19 3.56 6.08
CA ALA A 55 0.18 2.61 7.18
C ALA A 55 0.61 3.29 8.49
N GLU A 56 1.63 4.14 8.45
CA GLU A 56 2.11 4.93 9.59
C GLU A 56 1.00 5.84 10.15
N VAL A 57 0.29 6.55 9.27
CA VAL A 57 -0.86 7.39 9.65
C VAL A 57 -1.98 6.58 10.34
N ARG A 58 -2.09 5.28 10.04
CA ARG A 58 -3.06 4.37 10.64
C ARG A 58 -2.51 3.62 11.87
N GLY A 59 -1.25 3.83 12.24
CA GLY A 59 -0.60 3.10 13.32
C GLY A 59 -0.37 1.61 13.01
N MET A 60 -0.34 1.23 11.73
CA MET A 60 -0.09 -0.14 11.30
C MET A 60 1.41 -0.35 11.05
N THR A 61 1.93 -1.53 11.43
CA THR A 61 3.34 -1.86 11.20
C THR A 61 3.49 -2.53 9.84
N VAL A 62 4.35 -1.99 8.98
CA VAL A 62 4.73 -2.64 7.72
C VAL A 62 6.00 -3.43 7.96
N MET A 63 5.93 -4.75 7.79
CA MET A 63 7.09 -5.61 7.86
C MET A 63 7.85 -5.57 6.53
N LEU A 64 9.11 -5.12 6.61
CA LEU A 64 10.06 -5.18 5.51
C LEU A 64 10.59 -6.61 5.40
N ASP A 65 10.06 -7.36 4.44
CA ASP A 65 10.56 -8.70 4.08
C ASP A 65 11.85 -8.50 3.26
N VAL A 66 13.01 -8.71 3.91
CA VAL A 66 14.36 -8.61 3.33
C VAL A 66 14.70 -9.88 2.54
#